data_AF-A0A543PAR5-F1
#
_entry.id   AF-A0A543PAR5-F1
#
_cell.length_a   1.000
_cell.length_b   1.000
_cell.length_c   1.000
_cell.angle_alpha   90.00
_cell.angle_beta   90.00
_cell.angle_gamma   90.00
#
_symmetry.space_group_name_H-M   'P 1'
#
loop_
_entity.id
_entity.type
_entity.pdbx_description
1 polymer ?
#
loop_
_entity_poly.entity_id
_entity_poly.type
_entity_poly.pdbx_seq_one_letter_code
_entity_poly.pdbx_strand_id
1 'polypeptide(L)'
;MGTTAHDVPAGEAAAERALQALVVELDQCVEELVQARVRAETLLRERRDGRPWLELVTGEARPLVVERISTVLASLSAAGHVWRREQAAALQGEQVSINRIAALFGVTRQRISALLKENDPGADSTVTGG
;
A
#
# COMPACT_ATOMS: atom_id res chain seq x y z
N MET A 1 17.97 37.13 5.00
CA MET A 1 17.96 35.86 4.25
C MET A 1 16.59 35.25 4.44
N GLY A 2 15.65 35.60 3.54
CA GLY A 2 14.27 35.10 3.61
C GLY A 2 14.17 33.78 2.86
N THR A 3 14.00 32.69 3.58
CA THR A 3 13.55 31.43 2.99
C THR A 3 12.06 31.59 2.73
N THR A 4 11.70 31.78 1.47
CA THR A 4 10.33 31.62 1.00
C THR A 4 9.89 30.21 1.37
N ALA A 5 8.96 30.08 2.31
CA ALA A 5 8.14 28.89 2.45
C ALA A 5 7.55 28.63 1.05
N HIS A 6 8.06 27.61 0.38
CA HIS A 6 7.49 27.13 -0.86
C HIS A 6 6.10 26.66 -0.49
N ASP A 7 5.08 27.37 -0.95
CA ASP A 7 3.68 26.98 -0.79
C ASP A 7 3.48 25.74 -1.66
N VAL A 8 3.96 24.60 -1.17
CA VAL A 8 3.85 23.32 -1.83
C VAL A 8 2.35 23.09 -2.00
N PRO A 9 1.83 23.00 -3.23
CA PRO A 9 0.41 22.77 -3.43
C PRO A 9 0.00 21.53 -2.63
N ALA A 10 -1.14 21.61 -1.93
CA ALA A 10 -1.55 20.60 -0.95
C ALA A 10 -1.49 19.14 -1.46
N GLY A 11 -1.65 18.94 -2.78
CA GLY A 11 -1.50 17.65 -3.45
C GLY A 11 -0.07 17.12 -3.54
N GLU A 12 0.94 17.97 -3.72
CA GLU A 12 2.35 17.56 -3.75
C GLU A 12 2.82 17.14 -2.35
N ALA A 13 2.45 17.91 -1.32
CA ALA A 13 2.73 17.54 0.06
C ALA A 13 1.98 16.27 0.50
N ALA A 14 0.79 15.99 -0.06
CA ALA A 14 0.05 14.75 0.19
C ALA A 14 0.72 13.54 -0.48
N ALA A 15 1.19 13.69 -1.73
CA ALA A 15 1.94 12.66 -2.42
C ALA A 15 3.25 12.32 -1.71
N GLU A 16 4.02 13.31 -1.27
CA GLU A 16 5.26 13.07 -0.52
C GLU A 16 4.99 12.30 0.78
N ARG A 17 3.98 12.70 1.56
CA ARG A 17 3.57 11.97 2.78
C ARG A 17 3.13 10.54 2.49
N ALA A 18 2.35 10.33 1.43
CA ALA A 18 1.89 8.99 1.05
C ALA A 18 3.06 8.09 0.61
N LEU A 19 4.07 8.67 -0.08
CA LEU A 19 5.27 7.94 -0.45
C LEU A 19 6.12 7.59 0.78
N GLN A 20 6.31 8.51 1.71
CA GLN A 20 7.00 8.24 2.98
C GLN A 20 6.29 7.14 3.78
N ALA A 21 4.95 7.21 3.86
CA ALA A 21 4.16 6.17 4.51
C ALA A 21 4.32 4.80 3.80
N LEU A 22 4.33 4.78 2.47
CA LEU A 22 4.58 3.54 1.72
C LEU A 22 5.96 2.95 2.03
N VAL A 23 7.00 3.78 2.12
CA VAL A 23 8.35 3.32 2.49
C VAL A 23 8.35 2.69 3.88
N VAL A 24 7.73 3.34 4.86
CA VAL A 24 7.60 2.81 6.23
C VAL A 24 6.84 1.48 6.25
N GLU A 25 5.75 1.37 5.50
CA GLU A 25 4.98 0.12 5.39
C GLU A 25 5.76 -1.00 4.68
N LEU A 26 6.57 -0.67 3.68
CA LEU A 26 7.45 -1.63 3.02
C LEU A 26 8.48 -2.20 3.99
N ASP A 27 9.11 -1.35 4.80
CA ASP A 27 10.09 -1.78 5.80
C ASP A 27 9.44 -2.74 6.82
N GLN A 28 8.27 -2.40 7.35
CA GLN A 28 7.51 -3.29 8.24
C GLN A 28 7.15 -4.61 7.57
N CYS A 29 6.71 -4.58 6.31
CA CYS A 29 6.39 -5.78 5.55
C CYS A 29 7.62 -6.67 5.33
N VAL A 30 8.79 -6.07 5.09
CA VAL A 30 10.05 -6.81 4.97
C VAL A 30 10.39 -7.51 6.28
N GLU A 31 10.27 -6.83 7.42
CA GLU A 31 10.50 -7.43 8.73
C GLU A 31 9.58 -8.63 8.99
N GLU A 32 8.28 -8.48 8.69
CA GLU A 32 7.29 -9.56 8.81
C GLU A 32 7.60 -10.75 7.91
N LEU A 33 8.01 -10.50 6.65
CA LEU A 33 8.40 -11.56 5.72
C LEU A 33 9.69 -12.27 6.14
N VAL A 34 10.65 -11.56 6.74
CA VAL A 34 11.86 -12.17 7.32
C VAL A 34 11.47 -13.11 8.46
N GLN A 35 10.58 -12.71 9.35
CA GLN A 35 10.08 -13.58 10.43
C GLN A 35 9.35 -14.81 9.89
N ALA A 36 8.47 -14.61 8.90
CA ALA A 36 7.76 -15.70 8.24
C ALA A 36 8.73 -16.69 7.58
N ARG A 37 9.79 -16.20 6.94
CA ARG A 37 10.86 -17.02 6.34
C ARG A 37 11.58 -17.88 7.39
N VAL A 38 12.02 -17.29 8.49
CA VAL A 38 12.68 -18.01 9.60
C VAL A 38 11.78 -19.12 10.16
N ARG A 39 10.48 -18.84 10.28
CA ARG A 39 9.52 -19.84 10.74
C ARG A 39 9.34 -20.97 9.73
N ALA A 40 9.19 -20.65 8.44
CA ALA A 40 9.09 -21.64 7.38
C ALA A 40 10.32 -22.56 7.31
N GLU A 41 11.52 -22.01 7.49
CA GLU A 41 12.76 -22.81 7.57
C GLU A 41 12.78 -23.76 8.77
N THR A 42 12.20 -23.35 9.90
CA THR A 42 12.06 -24.21 11.07
C THR A 42 11.07 -25.35 10.81
N LEU A 43 9.91 -25.07 10.22
CA LEU A 43 8.94 -26.10 9.80
C LEU A 43 9.57 -27.11 8.82
N LEU A 44 10.40 -26.63 7.88
CA LEU A 44 11.13 -27.51 6.95
C LEU A 44 12.12 -28.43 7.67
N ARG A 45 12.85 -27.94 8.69
CA ARG A 45 13.76 -28.77 9.50
C ARG A 45 12.98 -29.83 10.26
N GLU A 46 11.95 -29.44 11.00
CA GLU A 46 11.11 -30.36 11.77
C GLU A 46 10.45 -31.42 10.88
N ARG A 47 10.05 -31.05 9.65
CA ARG A 47 9.53 -31.99 8.67
C ARG A 47 10.58 -33.00 8.20
N ARG A 48 11.83 -32.56 7.98
CA ARG A 48 12.95 -33.45 7.61
C ARG A 48 13.28 -34.44 8.72
N ASP A 49 13.06 -34.05 9.98
CA ASP A 49 13.19 -34.92 11.15
C ASP A 49 12.03 -35.92 11.29
N GLY A 50 11.10 -35.96 10.32
CA GLY A 50 10.04 -36.96 10.22
C GLY A 50 8.70 -36.56 10.84
N ARG A 51 8.59 -35.36 11.44
CA ARG A 51 7.34 -34.92 12.08
C ARG A 51 6.20 -34.77 11.06
N PRO A 52 4.98 -35.24 11.39
CA PRO A 52 3.82 -35.14 10.49
C PRO A 52 3.30 -33.70 10.40
N TRP A 53 2.77 -33.33 9.24
CA TRP A 53 2.27 -31.96 8.99
C TRP A 53 1.24 -31.47 9.99
N LEU A 54 0.34 -32.35 10.44
CA LEU A 54 -0.68 -31.98 11.41
C LEU A 54 -0.05 -31.48 12.72
N GLU A 55 0.97 -32.16 13.24
CA GLU A 55 1.69 -31.74 14.45
C GLU A 55 2.53 -30.47 14.25
N LEU A 56 3.07 -30.27 13.04
CA LEU A 56 3.85 -29.09 12.72
C LEU A 56 2.98 -27.82 12.70
N VAL A 57 1.79 -27.93 12.10
CA VAL A 57 0.83 -26.82 11.99
C VAL A 57 0.14 -26.58 13.34
N THR A 58 -0.25 -27.62 14.07
CA THR A 58 -0.87 -27.43 15.40
C THR A 58 0.11 -26.95 16.46
N GLY A 59 1.39 -27.32 16.34
CA GLY A 59 2.47 -26.82 17.19
C GLY A 59 3.07 -25.50 16.72
N GLU A 60 2.54 -24.89 15.66
CA GLU A 60 3.06 -23.63 15.13
C GLU A 60 2.78 -22.47 16.08
N ALA A 61 3.84 -21.74 16.44
CA ALA A 61 3.70 -20.51 17.21
C ALA A 61 2.97 -19.45 16.37
N ARG A 62 1.95 -18.83 16.96
CA ARG A 62 1.18 -17.77 16.29
C ARG A 62 1.95 -16.46 16.24
N PRO A 63 1.69 -15.59 15.23
CA PRO A 63 0.84 -15.85 14.07
C PRO A 63 1.48 -16.84 13.08
N LEU A 64 0.65 -17.66 12.46
CA LEU A 64 1.07 -18.66 11.48
C LEU A 64 1.76 -17.96 10.29
N VAL A 65 2.64 -18.67 9.59
CA VAL A 65 3.28 -18.15 8.36
C VAL A 65 2.23 -17.65 7.36
N VAL A 66 1.13 -18.38 7.19
CA VAL A 66 0.03 -18.00 6.28
C VAL A 66 -0.72 -16.75 6.74
N GLU A 67 -0.86 -16.55 8.05
CA GLU A 67 -1.50 -15.36 8.62
C GLU A 67 -0.61 -14.14 8.38
N ARG A 68 0.70 -14.26 8.61
CA ARG A 68 1.67 -13.18 8.34
C ARG A 68 1.69 -12.77 6.88
N ILE A 69 1.72 -13.74 5.95
CA ILE A 69 1.65 -13.46 4.51
C ILE A 69 0.36 -12.71 4.17
N SER A 70 -0.77 -13.16 4.72
CA SER A 70 -2.07 -12.52 4.46
C SER A 70 -2.10 -11.08 4.98
N THR A 71 -1.56 -10.84 6.17
CA THR A 71 -1.42 -9.49 6.75
C THR A 71 -0.54 -8.59 5.90
N VAL A 72 0.64 -9.08 5.47
CA VAL A 72 1.55 -8.31 4.60
C VAL A 72 0.88 -7.95 3.28
N LEU A 73 0.19 -8.88 2.62
CA LEU A 73 -0.53 -8.60 1.38
C LEU A 73 -1.63 -7.54 1.58
N ALA A 74 -2.35 -7.58 2.69
CA ALA A 74 -3.37 -6.60 3.02
C ALA A 74 -2.76 -5.20 3.24
N SER A 75 -1.68 -5.10 4.04
CA SER A 75 -0.98 -3.85 4.30
C SER A 75 -0.40 -3.23 3.02
N LEU A 76 0.27 -4.03 2.19
CA LEU A 76 0.81 -3.55 0.90
C LEU A 76 -0.28 -3.10 -0.06
N SER A 77 -1.41 -3.80 -0.09
CA SER A 77 -2.55 -3.42 -0.92
C SER A 77 -3.11 -2.06 -0.49
N ALA A 78 -3.28 -1.86 0.83
CA ALA A 78 -3.77 -0.60 1.39
C ALA A 78 -2.81 0.57 1.13
N ALA A 79 -1.53 0.42 1.50
CA ALA A 79 -0.51 1.45 1.31
C ALA A 79 -0.33 1.79 -0.18
N GLY A 80 -0.29 0.77 -1.05
CA GLY A 80 -0.19 0.95 -2.50
C GLY A 80 -1.43 1.60 -3.12
N HIS A 81 -2.63 1.43 -2.56
CA HIS A 81 -3.82 2.14 -3.01
C HIS A 81 -3.73 3.63 -2.70
N VAL A 82 -3.38 3.99 -1.46
CA VAL A 82 -3.19 5.38 -1.03
C VAL A 82 -2.13 6.05 -1.89
N TRP A 83 -0.97 5.43 -2.07
CA TRP A 83 0.10 5.98 -2.91
C TRP A 83 -0.35 6.23 -4.35
N ARG A 84 -0.99 5.24 -5.01
CA ARG A 84 -1.48 5.41 -6.39
C ARG A 84 -2.46 6.57 -6.52
N ARG A 85 -3.30 6.79 -5.50
CA ARG A 85 -4.27 7.88 -5.47
C ARG A 85 -3.56 9.24 -5.38
N GLU A 86 -2.69 9.42 -4.39
CA GLU A 86 -2.01 10.71 -4.20
C GLU A 86 -1.05 11.03 -5.34
N GLN A 87 -0.34 10.03 -5.88
CA GLN A 87 0.52 10.20 -7.04
C GLN A 87 -0.27 10.65 -8.28
N ALA A 88 -1.44 10.04 -8.54
CA ALA A 88 -2.29 10.44 -9.64
C ALA A 88 -2.81 11.88 -9.47
N ALA A 89 -3.17 12.28 -8.25
CA ALA A 89 -3.64 13.62 -7.94
C ALA A 89 -2.53 14.67 -8.11
N ALA A 90 -1.30 14.39 -7.65
CA ALA A 90 -0.15 15.26 -7.86
C ALA A 90 0.13 15.47 -9.36
N LEU A 91 0.16 14.40 -10.16
CA LEU A 91 0.34 14.48 -11.61
C LEU A 91 -0.77 15.28 -12.30
N GLN A 92 -2.01 15.18 -11.82
CA GLN A 92 -3.11 16.00 -12.34
C GLN A 92 -2.92 17.50 -12.00
N GLY A 93 -2.44 17.81 -10.79
CA GLY A 93 -2.06 19.17 -10.39
C GLY A 93 -0.93 19.75 -11.25
N GLU A 94 -0.01 18.90 -11.71
CA GLU A 94 1.03 19.22 -12.71
C GLU A 94 0.49 19.31 -14.14
N GLN A 95 -0.83 19.29 -14.34
CA GLN A 95 -1.52 19.37 -15.64
C GLN A 95 -1.23 18.17 -16.57
N VAL A 96 -0.77 17.04 -16.03
CA VAL A 96 -0.61 15.81 -16.81
C VAL A 96 -1.99 15.24 -17.13
N SER A 97 -2.26 15.00 -18.42
CA SER A 97 -3.56 14.48 -18.85
C SER A 97 -3.85 13.08 -18.28
N ILE A 98 -5.12 12.79 -18.00
CA ILE A 98 -5.58 11.47 -17.51
C ILE A 98 -5.11 10.34 -18.44
N ASN A 99 -5.11 10.56 -19.76
CA ASN A 99 -4.64 9.55 -20.72
C ASN A 99 -3.14 9.25 -20.55
N ARG A 100 -2.33 10.28 -20.27
CA ARG A 100 -0.90 10.11 -20.03
C ARG A 100 -0.64 9.42 -18.69
N ILE A 101 -1.37 9.78 -17.63
CA ILE A 101 -1.28 9.12 -16.32
C ILE A 101 -1.66 7.64 -16.47
N ALA A 102 -2.75 7.32 -17.17
CA ALA A 102 -3.19 5.96 -17.43
C ALA A 102 -2.10 5.12 -18.13
N ALA A 103 -1.46 5.70 -19.14
CA ALA A 103 -0.34 5.06 -19.84
C ALA A 103 0.88 4.84 -18.92
N LEU A 104 1.24 5.81 -18.08
CA LEU A 104 2.36 5.69 -17.13
C LEU A 104 2.10 4.60 -16.08
N PHE A 105 0.86 4.48 -15.61
CA PHE A 105 0.46 3.51 -14.59
C PHE A 105 0.15 2.13 -15.17
N GLY A 106 0.12 1.98 -16.50
CA GLY A 106 -0.24 0.73 -17.16
C GLY A 106 -1.70 0.32 -16.93
N VAL A 107 -2.59 1.28 -16.67
CA VAL A 107 -4.01 1.04 -16.38
C VAL A 107 -4.91 1.78 -17.36
N THR A 108 -6.21 1.47 -17.34
CA THR A 108 -7.19 2.16 -18.17
C THR A 108 -7.47 3.58 -17.67
N ARG A 109 -7.93 4.44 -18.59
CA ARG A 109 -8.40 5.80 -18.26
C ARG A 109 -9.46 5.79 -17.14
N GLN A 110 -10.40 4.84 -17.20
CA GLN A 110 -11.48 4.71 -16.22
C GLN A 110 -10.93 4.48 -14.80
N ARG A 111 -9.86 3.69 -14.68
CA ARG A 111 -9.22 3.41 -13.39
C ARG A 111 -8.55 4.65 -12.79
N ILE A 112 -7.90 5.48 -13.62
CA ILE A 112 -7.37 6.78 -13.16
C ILE A 112 -8.51 7.74 -12.80
N SER A 113 -9.56 7.83 -13.61
CA SER A 113 -10.74 8.66 -13.28
C SER A 113 -11.36 8.27 -11.94
N ALA A 114 -11.43 6.98 -11.60
CA ALA A 114 -11.94 6.51 -10.32
C ALA A 114 -11.04 6.95 -9.15
N LEU A 115 -9.72 6.76 -9.27
CA LEU A 115 -8.75 7.18 -8.26
C LEU A 115 -8.82 8.69 -7.98
N LEU A 116 -8.97 9.52 -9.03
CA LEU A 116 -9.05 10.97 -8.87
C LEU A 116 -10.37 11.43 -8.23
N LYS A 117 -11.48 10.73 -8.49
CA LYS A 117 -12.79 11.03 -7.87
C LYS A 117 -12.81 10.74 -6.37
N GLU A 118 -12.11 9.69 -5.93
CA GLU A 118 -11.98 9.36 -4.51
C GLU A 118 -11.20 10.42 -3.71
N ASN A 119 -10.43 11.27 -4.39
CA ASN A 119 -9.59 12.30 -3.77
C ASN A 119 -10.22 13.70 -3.78
N ASP A 120 -11.40 13.88 -4.38
CA ASP A 120 -12.09 15.16 -4.43
C ASP A 120 -12.92 15.34 -3.14
N PRO A 121 -12.49 16.20 -2.19
CA PRO A 121 -13.20 16.40 -0.92
C PRO A 121 -14.58 17.06 -1.11
N GLY A 122 -14.88 17.56 -2.31
CA GLY A 122 -16.14 18.24 -2.64
C GLY A 122 -17.27 17.34 -3.13
N ALA A 123 -17.02 16.06 -3.42
CA ALA A 123 -18.02 15.18 -4.02
C ALA A 123 -19.05 14.59 -3.03
N ASP A 124 -18.78 14.67 -1.71
CA ASP A 124 -19.60 14.03 -0.67
C ASP A 124 -20.51 15.00 0.10
N SER A 125 -20.60 16.28 -0.32
CA SER A 125 -21.37 17.32 0.39
C SER A 125 -22.75 17.65 -0.21
N THR A 126 -23.26 16.92 -1.21
CA THR A 126 -24.52 17.29 -1.91
C THR A 126 -25.73 16.37 -1.68
N VAL A 127 -25.77 15.58 -0.59
CA VAL A 127 -27.00 14.84 -0.22
C VAL A 127 -27.46 15.21 1.19
N THR A 128 -28.07 16.39 1.33
CA THR A 128 -29.07 16.70 2.37
C THR A 128 -29.88 17.91 1.90
N GLY A 129 -31.11 17.68 1.43
CA GLY A 129 -32.05 18.73 1.07
C GLY A 129 -33.10 18.27 0.06
N GLY A 130 -34.21 17.72 0.57
CA GLY A 130 -35.39 17.31 -0.20
C GLY A 130 -36.35 16.49 0.65
#